data_AF-A0AAN8P251-F1
#
_entry.id   AF-A0AAN8P251-F1
#
_cell.length_a   1.000
_cell.length_b   1.000
_cell.length_c   1.000
_cell.angle_alpha   90.00
_cell.angle_beta   90.00
_cell.angle_gamma   90.00
#
_symmetry.space_group_name_H-M   'P 1'
#
loop_
_entity.id
_entity.type
_entity.pdbx_description
1 polymer ?
#
loop_
_entity_poly.entity_id
_entity_poly.type
_entity_poly.pdbx_seq_one_letter_code
_entity_poly.pdbx_strand_id
1 'polypeptide(L)'
;MAEDVKPDIIKGTQDVLGKFIKKPILTEKLLKKPPFRFLHDICTSVMKETGFLSGVITGPEDMIENIKDKEGKIAFLQKVIATVEAANGIKLSVKPTKIVAGLEPTKTNELLQELGKALKKQAIYCYFLRIGVKFAS
;
A
#
# COMPACT_ATOMS: atom_id res chain seq x y z
N MET A 1 -9.76 20.19 -13.90
CA MET A 1 -10.76 19.12 -13.69
C MET A 1 -10.14 18.12 -12.75
N ALA A 2 -10.54 18.11 -11.47
CA ALA A 2 -10.07 17.10 -10.54
C ALA A 2 -10.79 15.81 -10.91
N GLU A 3 -10.06 14.74 -11.22
CA GLU A 3 -10.65 13.42 -11.42
C GLU A 3 -11.40 13.06 -10.12
N ASP A 4 -12.74 13.08 -10.18
CA ASP A 4 -13.58 12.69 -9.07
C ASP A 4 -13.37 11.20 -8.80
N VAL A 5 -12.51 10.90 -7.81
CA VAL A 5 -12.38 9.56 -7.26
C VAL A 5 -13.75 9.14 -6.76
N LYS A 6 -14.31 8.09 -7.37
CA LYS A 6 -15.64 7.59 -7.03
C LYS A 6 -15.71 7.25 -5.53
N PRO A 7 -16.76 7.68 -4.81
CA PRO A 7 -16.90 7.41 -3.38
C PRO A 7 -16.94 5.90 -3.08
N ASP A 8 -17.41 5.07 -4.02
CA ASP A 8 -17.37 3.62 -3.91
C ASP A 8 -15.95 3.06 -3.78
N ILE A 9 -14.98 3.62 -4.52
CA ILE A 9 -13.58 3.21 -4.45
C ILE A 9 -12.99 3.59 -3.09
N ILE A 10 -13.31 4.78 -2.61
CA ILE A 10 -12.85 5.29 -1.31
C ILE A 10 -13.36 4.40 -0.17
N LYS A 11 -14.66 4.06 -0.19
CA LYS A 11 -15.26 3.14 0.78
C LYS A 11 -14.64 1.75 0.71
N GLY A 12 -14.38 1.22 -0.49
CA GLY A 12 -13.69 -0.04 -0.66
C GLY A 12 -12.29 -0.03 -0.03
N THR A 13 -11.51 1.03 -0.25
CA THR A 13 -10.18 1.19 0.35
C THR A 13 -10.26 1.28 1.88
N GLN A 14 -11.24 2.01 2.41
CA GLN A 14 -11.48 2.14 3.85
C GLN A 14 -11.84 0.80 4.50
N ASP A 15 -12.71 0.00 3.88
CA ASP A 15 -13.11 -1.30 4.43
C ASP A 15 -11.94 -2.31 4.42
N VAL A 16 -11.16 -2.32 3.34
CA VAL A 16 -10.05 -3.27 3.21
C VAL A 16 -8.89 -2.88 4.13
N LEU A 17 -8.44 -1.63 4.09
CA LEU A 17 -7.31 -1.18 4.92
C LEU A 17 -7.70 -0.98 6.39
N GLY A 18 -8.93 -0.53 6.68
CA GLY A 18 -9.40 -0.29 8.05
C GLY A 18 -9.45 -1.54 8.92
N LYS A 19 -9.40 -2.74 8.32
CA LYS A 19 -9.27 -4.02 9.02
C LYS A 19 -7.85 -4.30 9.52
N PHE A 20 -6.83 -3.72 8.87
CA PHE A 20 -5.42 -3.96 9.18
C PHE A 20 -4.75 -2.77 9.84
N ILE A 21 -5.25 -1.55 9.64
CA ILE A 21 -4.66 -0.32 10.20
C ILE A 21 -5.72 0.55 10.89
N LYS A 22 -5.47 0.92 12.16
CA LYS A 22 -6.30 1.89 12.91
C LYS A 22 -5.79 3.34 12.84
N LYS A 23 -4.53 3.53 12.45
CA LYS A 23 -3.88 4.83 12.22
C LYS A 23 -2.98 4.68 10.98
N PRO A 24 -3.08 5.57 9.97
CA PRO A 24 -3.72 6.89 9.95
C PRO A 24 -5.23 6.87 9.66
N ILE A 25 -5.95 7.97 9.96
CA ILE A 25 -7.39 8.09 9.69
C ILE A 25 -7.61 8.15 8.17
N LEU A 26 -8.21 7.09 7.63
CA LEU A 26 -8.53 6.96 6.21
C LEU A 26 -9.72 7.87 5.84
N THR A 27 -9.52 9.18 5.77
CA THR A 27 -10.58 10.13 5.36
C THR A 27 -10.65 10.27 3.85
N GLU A 28 -11.86 10.54 3.33
CA GLU A 28 -12.09 10.76 1.89
C GLU A 28 -11.25 11.91 1.34
N LYS A 29 -10.98 12.94 2.15
CA LYS A 29 -10.13 14.09 1.79
C LYS A 29 -8.69 13.67 1.50
N LEU A 30 -8.14 12.76 2.29
CA LEU A 30 -6.79 12.23 2.09
C LEU A 30 -6.74 11.25 0.92
N LEU A 31 -7.79 10.46 0.71
CA LEU A 31 -7.87 9.52 -0.43
C LEU A 31 -8.10 10.23 -1.78
N LYS A 32 -8.73 11.41 -1.77
CA LYS A 32 -8.87 12.26 -2.97
C LYS A 32 -7.56 12.95 -3.37
N LYS A 33 -6.69 13.30 -2.40
CA LYS A 33 -5.39 13.92 -2.68
C LYS A 33 -4.34 13.42 -1.69
N PRO A 34 -3.84 12.18 -1.86
CA PRO A 34 -2.96 11.55 -0.89
C PRO A 34 -1.61 12.25 -0.84
N PRO A 35 -1.24 12.93 0.26
CA PRO A 35 0.12 13.40 0.42
C PRO A 35 1.06 12.21 0.59
N PHE A 36 2.31 12.33 0.14
CA PHE A 36 3.28 11.24 0.28
C PHE A 36 3.43 10.77 1.73
N ARG A 37 3.33 11.69 2.70
CA ARG A 37 3.35 11.36 4.13
C ARG A 37 2.26 10.38 4.54
N PHE A 38 1.08 10.48 3.97
CA PHE A 38 -0.03 9.57 4.26
C PHE A 38 0.22 8.18 3.67
N LEU A 39 0.75 8.09 2.43
CA LEU A 39 1.10 6.80 1.82
C LEU A 39 2.21 6.08 2.59
N HIS A 40 3.22 6.84 3.02
CA HIS A 40 4.32 6.31 3.82
C HIS A 40 3.81 5.80 5.18
N ASP A 41 2.98 6.59 5.88
CA ASP A 41 2.37 6.19 7.16
C ASP A 41 1.53 4.91 7.04
N ILE A 42 0.73 4.77 5.95
CA ILE A 42 0.01 3.52 5.66
C ILE A 42 0.98 2.35 5.50
N CYS A 43 2.03 2.51 4.69
CA CYS A 43 2.99 1.43 4.44
C CYS A 43 3.74 1.02 5.71
N THR A 44 4.17 1.97 6.53
CA THR A 44 4.83 1.71 7.82
C THR A 44 3.88 1.04 8.80
N SER A 45 2.62 1.48 8.90
CA SER A 45 1.61 0.82 9.74
C SER A 45 1.34 -0.61 9.26
N VAL A 46 1.18 -0.82 7.95
CA VAL A 46 1.03 -2.16 7.36
C VAL A 46 2.25 -3.04 7.67
N MET A 47 3.46 -2.49 7.54
CA MET A 47 4.69 -3.20 7.88
C MET A 47 4.71 -3.64 9.34
N LYS A 48 4.32 -2.75 10.27
CA LYS A 48 4.30 -3.05 11.71
C LYS A 48 3.23 -4.07 12.10
N GLU A 49 2.03 -3.97 11.53
CA GLU A 49 0.91 -4.85 11.88
C GLU A 49 1.02 -6.23 11.22
N THR A 50 1.46 -6.29 9.95
CA THR A 50 1.41 -7.54 9.15
C THR A 50 2.77 -8.12 8.82
N GLY A 51 3.85 -7.33 8.93
CA GLY A 51 5.18 -7.74 8.49
C GLY A 51 5.33 -7.86 6.97
N PHE A 52 4.30 -7.59 6.17
CA PHE A 52 4.31 -7.81 4.71
C PHE A 52 5.44 -7.08 3.99
N LEU A 53 5.74 -5.87 4.45
CA LEU A 53 6.76 -4.99 3.86
C LEU A 53 8.09 -5.03 4.64
N SER A 54 8.23 -5.89 5.65
CA SER A 54 9.41 -5.94 6.53
C SER A 54 10.70 -6.33 5.81
N GLY A 55 10.62 -7.01 4.66
CA GLY A 55 11.78 -7.33 3.82
C GLY A 55 11.99 -6.36 2.65
N VAL A 56 11.05 -5.43 2.45
CA VAL A 56 10.99 -4.55 1.27
C VAL A 56 11.40 -3.12 1.65
N ILE A 57 10.93 -2.65 2.80
CA ILE A 57 11.31 -1.36 3.38
C ILE A 57 12.52 -1.63 4.28
N THR A 58 13.68 -1.12 3.88
CA THR A 58 14.88 -1.22 4.72
C THR A 58 14.80 -0.21 5.87
N GLY A 59 15.40 -0.52 7.03
CA GLY A 59 15.37 0.34 8.23
C GLY A 59 15.54 1.86 8.03
N PRO A 60 16.42 2.36 7.14
CA PRO A 60 16.49 3.80 6.85
C PRO A 60 15.25 4.35 6.14
N GLU A 61 14.54 3.55 5.33
CA GLU A 61 13.34 3.93 4.60
C GLU A 61 12.05 3.92 5.47
N ASP A 62 12.12 3.40 6.71
CA ASP A 62 11.01 3.42 7.68
C ASP A 62 10.72 4.84 8.20
N MET A 63 11.68 5.77 8.08
CA MET A 63 11.47 7.17 8.47
C MET A 63 11.36 8.07 7.24
N ILE A 64 10.26 8.80 7.16
CA ILE A 64 10.03 9.80 6.11
C ILE A 64 11.13 10.88 6.08
N GLU A 65 11.79 11.12 7.22
CA GLU A 65 12.89 12.06 7.35
C GLU A 65 14.14 11.64 6.58
N ASN A 66 14.33 10.34 6.34
CA ASN A 66 15.42 9.84 5.53
C ASN A 66 15.08 9.90 4.03
N ILE A 67 13.80 9.88 3.65
CA ILE A 67 13.34 9.96 2.26
C ILE A 67 12.96 11.40 1.90
N LYS A 68 13.97 12.26 1.78
CA LYS A 68 13.79 13.65 1.32
C LYS A 68 13.82 13.74 -0.21
N ASP A 69 14.64 12.91 -0.84
CA ASP A 69 14.85 12.89 -2.29
C ASP A 69 13.64 12.36 -3.05
N LYS A 70 13.36 13.01 -4.19
CA LYS A 70 12.29 12.59 -5.11
C LYS A 70 12.52 11.16 -5.62
N GLU A 71 13.78 10.79 -5.86
CA GLU A 71 14.16 9.45 -6.30
C GLU A 71 13.89 8.40 -5.22
N GLY A 72 14.19 8.68 -3.95
CA GLY A 72 13.87 7.79 -2.84
C GLY A 72 12.37 7.51 -2.72
N LYS A 73 11.52 8.53 -2.93
CA LYS A 73 10.05 8.36 -2.92
C LYS A 73 9.58 7.46 -4.06
N ILE A 74 10.18 7.61 -5.24
CA ILE A 74 9.87 6.79 -6.41
C ILE A 74 10.30 5.35 -6.18
N ALA A 75 11.53 5.13 -5.71
CA ALA A 75 12.06 3.79 -5.41
C ALA A 75 11.22 3.07 -4.34
N PHE A 76 10.82 3.78 -3.28
CA PHE A 76 9.93 3.27 -2.25
C PHE A 76 8.60 2.76 -2.83
N LEU A 77 7.92 3.60 -3.62
CA LEU A 77 6.65 3.22 -4.23
C LEU A 77 6.84 2.10 -5.26
N GLN A 78 7.93 2.09 -6.04
CA GLN A 78 8.24 0.99 -6.96
C GLN A 78 8.34 -0.35 -6.25
N LYS A 79 9.04 -0.40 -5.11
CA LYS A 79 9.17 -1.60 -4.29
C LYS A 79 7.81 -2.09 -3.77
N VAL A 80 6.97 -1.17 -3.27
CA VAL A 80 5.61 -1.50 -2.79
C VAL A 80 4.76 -2.04 -3.94
N ILE A 81 4.76 -1.38 -5.10
CA ILE A 81 4.01 -1.83 -6.28
C ILE A 81 4.46 -3.23 -6.69
N ALA A 82 5.76 -3.46 -6.86
CA ALA A 82 6.29 -4.76 -7.25
C ALA A 82 5.89 -5.87 -6.26
N THR A 83 5.84 -5.57 -4.96
CA THR A 83 5.40 -6.51 -3.93
C THR A 83 3.91 -6.85 -4.05
N VAL A 84 3.06 -5.83 -4.27
CA VAL A 84 1.62 -6.01 -4.48
C VAL A 84 1.33 -6.78 -5.77
N GLU A 85 2.03 -6.44 -6.85
CA GLU A 85 1.95 -7.14 -8.14
C GLU A 85 2.34 -8.62 -8.00
N ALA A 86 3.42 -8.90 -7.25
CA ALA A 86 3.85 -10.27 -6.96
C ALA A 86 2.83 -11.04 -6.10
N ALA A 87 2.19 -10.39 -5.14
CA ALA A 87 1.24 -11.04 -4.23
C ALA A 87 -0.12 -11.36 -4.90
N ASN A 88 -0.61 -10.45 -5.73
CA ASN A 88 -1.87 -10.62 -6.46
C ASN A 88 -1.68 -11.33 -7.80
N GLY A 89 -0.47 -11.31 -8.38
CA GLY A 89 -0.18 -11.82 -9.72
C GLY A 89 -0.75 -10.93 -10.83
N ILE A 90 -1.03 -9.66 -10.54
CA ILE A 90 -1.67 -8.70 -11.44
C ILE A 90 -0.71 -7.55 -11.69
N LYS A 91 -0.53 -7.14 -12.95
CA LYS A 91 0.21 -5.92 -13.28
C LYS A 91 -0.66 -4.68 -13.08
N LEU A 92 -0.18 -3.75 -12.27
CA LEU A 92 -0.85 -2.49 -12.00
C LEU A 92 -0.35 -1.42 -12.99
N SER A 93 -1.28 -0.68 -13.60
CA SER A 93 -0.94 0.43 -14.53
C SER A 93 -0.51 1.71 -13.82
N VAL A 94 -0.10 1.60 -12.55
CA VAL A 94 0.26 2.70 -11.67
C VAL A 94 1.71 3.11 -11.91
N LYS A 95 1.95 4.43 -12.05
CA LYS A 95 3.29 4.99 -12.14
C LYS A 95 3.66 5.73 -10.85
N PRO A 96 4.73 5.33 -10.14
CA PRO A 96 5.11 5.95 -8.88
C PRO A 96 5.49 7.43 -9.05
N THR A 97 6.07 7.81 -10.19
CA THR A 97 6.38 9.21 -10.52
C THR A 97 5.13 10.10 -10.56
N LYS A 98 3.99 9.55 -11.01
CA LYS A 98 2.71 10.27 -11.08
C LYS A 98 2.08 10.41 -9.70
N ILE A 99 2.15 9.37 -8.88
CA ILE A 99 1.71 9.40 -7.47
C ILE A 99 2.50 10.44 -6.68
N VAL A 100 3.83 10.46 -6.79
CA VAL A 100 4.67 11.46 -6.09
C VAL A 100 4.35 12.89 -6.54
N ALA A 101 3.94 13.06 -7.80
CA ALA A 101 3.48 14.34 -8.32
C ALA A 101 2.03 14.71 -7.91
N GLY A 102 1.33 13.83 -7.18
CA GLY A 102 -0.07 14.02 -6.78
C GLY A 102 -1.05 13.92 -7.96
N LEU A 103 -0.67 13.19 -9.01
CA LEU A 103 -1.47 12.94 -10.20
C LEU A 103 -2.10 11.55 -10.13
N GLU A 104 -3.26 11.38 -10.77
CA GLU A 104 -3.99 10.10 -10.88
C GLU A 104 -4.37 9.47 -9.51
N PRO A 105 -5.13 10.18 -8.66
CA PRO A 105 -5.56 9.65 -7.35
C PRO A 105 -6.42 8.39 -7.51
N THR A 106 -7.15 8.24 -8.61
CA THR A 106 -7.94 7.04 -8.94
C THR A 106 -7.07 5.78 -8.92
N LYS A 107 -5.94 5.80 -9.64
CA LYS A 107 -5.02 4.67 -9.72
C LYS A 107 -4.29 4.41 -8.39
N THR A 108 -4.02 5.48 -7.63
CA THR A 108 -3.44 5.35 -6.30
C THR A 108 -4.39 4.59 -5.36
N ASN A 109 -5.68 4.86 -5.45
CA ASN A 109 -6.67 4.12 -4.68
C ASN A 109 -6.78 2.65 -5.11
N GLU A 110 -6.71 2.35 -6.42
CA GLU A 110 -6.67 0.97 -6.90
C GLU A 110 -5.47 0.21 -6.32
N LEU A 111 -4.27 0.82 -6.29
CA LEU A 111 -3.10 0.24 -5.62
C LEU A 111 -3.36 -0.04 -4.14
N LEU A 112 -3.99 0.88 -3.41
CA LEU A 112 -4.30 0.70 -2.00
C LEU A 112 -5.31 -0.42 -1.74
N GLN A 113 -6.30 -0.58 -2.62
CA GLN A 113 -7.25 -1.70 -2.55
C GLN A 113 -6.55 -3.04 -2.80
N GLU A 114 -5.70 -3.09 -3.82
CA GLU A 114 -4.93 -4.28 -4.19
C GLU A 114 -3.93 -4.66 -3.11
N LEU A 115 -3.28 -3.68 -2.49
CA LEU A 115 -2.46 -3.87 -1.30
C LEU A 115 -3.27 -4.49 -0.17
N GLY A 116 -4.44 -3.93 0.14
CA GLY A 116 -5.29 -4.47 1.20
C GLY A 116 -5.79 -5.91 0.91
N LYS A 117 -6.07 -6.25 -0.35
CA LYS A 117 -6.39 -7.62 -0.76
C LYS A 117 -5.19 -8.55 -0.62
N ALA A 118 -4.00 -8.09 -1.01
CA ALA A 118 -2.74 -8.82 -0.84
C ALA A 118 -2.47 -9.12 0.65
N LEU A 119 -2.68 -8.13 1.53
CA LEU A 119 -2.57 -8.31 2.98
C LEU A 119 -3.56 -9.34 3.51
N LYS A 120 -4.83 -9.29 3.06
CA LYS A 120 -5.84 -10.30 3.43
C LYS A 120 -5.42 -11.70 2.98
N LYS A 121 -4.87 -11.83 1.78
CA LYS A 121 -4.39 -13.11 1.24
C LYS A 121 -3.16 -13.62 2.01
N GLN A 122 -2.21 -12.75 2.32
CA GLN A 122 -1.00 -13.11 3.04
C GLN A 122 -1.26 -13.42 4.53
N ALA A 123 -2.18 -12.72 5.19
CA ALA A 123 -2.62 -13.05 6.55
C ALA A 123 -3.12 -14.50 6.65
N ILE A 124 -3.81 -14.99 5.60
CA ILE A 124 -4.24 -16.38 5.48
C ILE A 124 -3.04 -17.32 5.32
N TYR A 125 -2.08 -17.00 4.45
CA TYR A 125 -0.88 -17.84 4.22
C TYR A 125 0.07 -17.91 5.43
N CYS A 126 0.24 -16.82 6.17
CA CYS A 126 1.10 -16.81 7.37
C CYS A 126 0.46 -17.61 8.52
N TYR A 127 -0.88 -17.59 8.64
CA TYR A 127 -1.61 -18.48 9.54
C TYR A 127 -1.44 -19.95 9.12
N PHE A 128 -1.50 -20.24 7.81
CA PHE A 128 -1.36 -21.59 7.28
C PHE A 128 0.05 -22.19 7.45
N LEU A 129 1.11 -21.37 7.24
CA LEU A 129 2.50 -21.78 7.45
C LEU A 129 2.84 -21.97 8.93
N ARG A 130 2.24 -21.18 9.83
CA ARG A 130 2.41 -21.32 11.28
C ARG A 130 1.67 -22.54 11.85
N ILE A 131 0.69 -23.08 11.11
CA ILE A 131 -0.01 -24.34 11.41
C ILE A 131 0.68 -25.56 10.76
N GLY A 132 1.79 -25.37 10.05
CA GLY A 132 2.62 -26.49 9.60
C GLY A 132 1.99 -27.35 8.50
N VAL A 133 1.10 -26.81 7.68
CA VAL A 133 0.62 -27.52 6.49
C VAL A 133 1.61 -27.28 5.35
N LYS A 134 2.50 -28.25 5.13
CA LYS A 134 3.33 -28.37 3.92
C LYS A 134 2.43 -28.21 2.69
N PHE A 135 2.59 -27.13 1.94
CA PHE A 135 2.18 -27.13 0.54
C PHE A 135 3.16 -28.01 -0.22
N ALA A 136 2.76 -29.25 -0.47
CA ALA A 136 3.42 -30.12 -1.42
C ALA A 136 3.12 -29.60 -2.84
N SER A 137 4.18 -29.31 -3.58
CA SER A 137 4.20 -29.45 -5.05
C SER A 137 5.38 -30.31 -5.39
#